data_AF-X1BJ03-F1
#
_entry.id   AF-X1BJ03-F1
#
_cell.length_a   1.000
_cell.length_b   1.000
_cell.length_c   1.000
_cell.angle_alpha   90.00
_cell.angle_beta   90.00
_cell.angle_gamma   90.00
#
_symmetry.space_group_name_H-M   'P 1'
#
loop_
_entity.id
_entity.type
_entity.pdbx_description
1 polymer ?
#
loop_
_entity_poly.entity_id
_entity_poly.type
_entity_poly.pdbx_seq_one_letter_code
_entity_poly.pdbx_strand_id
1 'polypeptide(L)'
;MLAEVGSPLSESRDPLAELRQFCEKYSASDQFEAEREVCRVLCEEPAVLYVIDSSKPLRKIHEAEMELLMLTGLPRLAILNPTADPVHESEWRAKLGQRFGAVATFNAHQARARDRVALVRTLATVVDKWRDKLSQIADEIENDWSHRVNESAHSIVKLLSKSIGHTRTVAVAPGENREPLIEAAKKKFHSDLQEKERLLHSTLQSLFLHEKVGLAEKVELTYLSDLFSSETWQVFGLPWWALLSGGVSVGAMVGGTTGAKIGAGGEVAMPSGIPLTLGALTGVVVGGVGGG
;
A
#
# COMPACT_ATOMS: atom_id res chain seq x y z
N MET A 1 -25.29 7.44 31.72
CA MET A 1 -25.12 8.61 30.85
C MET A 1 -26.31 8.83 29.91
N LEU A 2 -26.57 8.00 28.90
CA LEU A 2 -27.65 8.24 27.92
C LEU A 2 -29.05 8.44 28.53
N ALA A 3 -29.39 7.68 29.57
CA ALA A 3 -30.66 7.88 30.29
C ALA A 3 -30.73 9.18 31.11
N GLU A 4 -29.58 9.74 31.50
CA GLU A 4 -29.48 11.00 32.28
C GLU A 4 -29.39 12.23 31.38
N VAL A 5 -28.74 12.11 30.22
CA VAL A 5 -28.35 13.25 29.38
C VAL A 5 -29.11 13.27 28.05
N GLY A 6 -29.72 12.15 27.63
CA GLY A 6 -30.45 12.05 26.35
C GLY A 6 -31.67 12.98 26.26
N SER A 7 -32.52 13.02 27.30
CA SER A 7 -33.68 13.92 27.31
C SER A 7 -33.27 15.40 27.33
N PRO A 8 -32.35 15.84 28.23
CA PRO A 8 -31.82 17.22 28.20
C PRO A 8 -31.20 17.62 26.86
N LEU A 9 -30.42 16.74 26.23
CA LEU A 9 -29.78 17.03 24.93
C LEU A 9 -30.78 17.19 23.79
N SER A 10 -31.87 16.43 23.80
CA SER A 10 -32.89 16.49 22.76
C SER A 10 -33.75 17.76 22.82
N GLU A 11 -33.92 18.33 24.02
CA GLU A 11 -34.76 19.51 24.27
C GLU A 11 -33.96 20.82 24.29
N SER A 12 -32.64 20.75 24.48
CA SER A 12 -31.79 21.93 24.64
C SER A 12 -31.48 22.63 23.31
N ARG A 13 -31.39 23.96 23.37
CA ARG A 13 -30.91 24.80 22.25
C ARG A 13 -29.39 24.82 22.15
N ASP A 14 -28.68 24.46 23.23
CA ASP A 14 -27.22 24.33 23.27
C ASP A 14 -26.84 22.97 23.87
N PRO A 15 -26.76 21.92 23.03
CA PRO A 15 -26.44 20.57 23.48
C PRO A 15 -25.06 20.46 24.16
N LEU A 16 -24.09 21.30 23.79
CA LEU A 16 -22.76 21.26 24.40
C LEU A 16 -22.77 21.87 25.81
N ALA A 17 -23.62 22.86 26.07
CA ALA A 17 -23.83 23.37 27.43
C ALA A 17 -24.40 22.29 28.37
N GLU A 18 -25.30 21.43 27.89
CA GLU A 18 -25.82 20.30 28.68
C GLU A 18 -24.71 19.29 29.01
N LEU A 19 -23.82 19.00 28.05
CA LEU A 19 -22.65 18.14 28.31
C LEU A 19 -21.72 18.76 29.36
N ARG A 20 -21.49 20.08 29.31
CA ARG A 20 -20.69 20.78 30.33
C ARG A 20 -21.33 20.70 31.71
N GLN A 21 -22.63 20.94 31.81
CA GLN A 21 -23.38 20.82 33.07
C GLN A 21 -23.34 19.39 33.63
N PHE A 22 -23.44 18.38 32.76
CA PHE A 22 -23.25 16.98 33.16
C PHE A 22 -21.85 16.74 33.74
N CYS A 23 -20.80 17.20 33.07
CA CYS A 23 -19.42 17.11 33.59
C CYS A 23 -19.27 17.80 34.94
N GLU A 24 -19.84 19.00 35.12
CA GLU A 24 -19.78 19.77 36.36
C GLU A 24 -20.53 19.07 37.51
N LYS A 25 -21.75 18.57 37.23
CA LYS A 25 -22.60 17.86 38.21
C LYS A 25 -21.92 16.64 38.80
N TYR A 26 -21.18 15.89 37.97
CA TYR A 26 -20.49 14.67 38.40
C TYR A 26 -19.00 14.90 38.69
N SER A 27 -18.51 16.14 38.67
CA SER A 27 -17.07 16.44 38.81
C SER A 27 -16.45 15.96 40.13
N ALA A 28 -17.23 15.95 41.21
CA ALA A 28 -16.80 15.51 42.54
C ALA A 28 -17.15 14.03 42.87
N SER A 29 -17.65 13.27 41.89
CA SER A 29 -18.07 11.88 42.05
C SER A 29 -17.15 10.93 41.28
N ASP A 30 -16.96 9.71 41.78
CA ASP A 30 -16.28 8.63 41.04
C ASP A 30 -17.20 8.01 39.96
N GLN A 31 -18.45 8.46 39.86
CA GLN A 31 -19.39 7.98 38.84
C GLN A 31 -19.12 8.64 37.48
N PHE A 32 -19.14 7.84 36.42
CA PHE A 32 -19.04 8.27 35.02
C PHE A 32 -17.69 8.92 34.64
N GLU A 33 -16.59 8.50 35.26
CA GLU A 33 -15.26 9.06 34.99
C GLU A 33 -14.88 9.03 33.50
N ALA A 34 -15.10 7.91 32.82
CA ALA A 34 -14.78 7.75 31.40
C ALA A 34 -15.66 8.66 30.52
N GLU A 35 -16.95 8.76 30.82
CA GLU A 35 -17.88 9.61 30.07
C GLU A 35 -17.60 11.09 30.25
N ARG A 36 -17.15 11.52 31.44
CA ARG A 36 -16.72 12.91 31.66
C ARG A 36 -15.53 13.26 30.78
N GLU A 37 -14.58 12.35 30.61
CA GLU A 37 -13.41 12.61 29.76
C GLU A 37 -13.82 12.73 28.28
N VAL A 38 -14.72 11.88 27.81
CA VAL A 38 -15.28 12.00 26.45
C VAL A 38 -16.01 13.33 26.28
N CYS A 39 -16.86 13.72 27.23
CA CYS A 39 -17.59 14.98 27.18
C CYS A 39 -16.66 16.20 27.17
N ARG A 40 -15.57 16.16 27.94
CA ARG A 40 -14.54 17.21 27.96
C ARG A 40 -13.96 17.42 26.56
N VAL A 41 -13.61 16.34 25.87
CA VAL A 41 -13.11 16.40 24.49
C VAL A 41 -14.19 16.91 23.53
N LEU A 42 -15.45 16.47 23.66
CA LEU A 42 -16.55 16.94 22.82
C LEU A 42 -16.83 18.44 22.99
N CYS A 43 -16.57 19.00 24.17
CA CYS A 43 -16.72 20.43 24.46
C CYS A 43 -15.66 21.30 23.76
N GLU A 44 -14.57 20.72 23.25
CA GLU A 44 -13.57 21.40 22.40
C GLU A 44 -14.02 21.50 20.93
N GLU A 45 -15.25 21.06 20.62
CA GLU A 45 -15.84 21.04 19.29
C GLU A 45 -14.97 20.31 18.23
N PRO A 46 -14.53 19.06 18.51
CA PRO A 46 -13.76 18.28 17.56
C PRO A 46 -14.62 17.77 16.41
N ALA A 47 -13.98 17.35 15.32
CA ALA A 47 -14.62 16.46 14.37
C ALA A 47 -14.57 15.02 14.89
N VAL A 48 -15.69 14.31 14.84
CA VAL A 48 -15.83 12.96 15.37
C VAL A 48 -15.61 11.93 14.27
N LEU A 49 -14.70 11.00 14.51
CA LEU A 49 -14.50 9.82 13.67
C LEU A 49 -15.08 8.59 14.36
N TYR A 50 -16.18 8.07 13.83
CA TYR A 50 -16.84 6.89 14.38
C TYR A 50 -16.42 5.64 13.61
N VAL A 51 -15.52 4.84 14.18
CA VAL A 51 -14.97 3.64 13.53
C VAL A 51 -15.69 2.41 14.04
N ILE A 52 -16.27 1.62 13.13
CA ILE A 52 -16.97 0.38 13.47
C ILE A 52 -16.48 -0.78 12.62
N ASP A 53 -16.61 -1.99 13.17
CA ASP A 53 -16.31 -3.24 12.48
C ASP A 53 -17.59 -3.76 11.80
N SER A 54 -17.66 -3.60 10.47
CA SER A 54 -18.85 -3.99 9.68
C SER A 54 -19.02 -5.51 9.55
N SER A 55 -18.08 -6.30 10.06
CA SER A 55 -18.20 -7.75 10.19
C SER A 55 -19.06 -8.16 11.39
N LYS A 56 -19.37 -7.24 12.31
CA LYS A 56 -20.18 -7.51 13.51
C LYS A 56 -21.58 -6.90 13.39
N PRO A 57 -22.60 -7.54 14.00
CA PRO A 57 -23.97 -7.05 13.94
C PRO A 57 -24.13 -5.74 14.71
N LEU A 58 -25.09 -4.93 14.26
CA LEU A 58 -25.49 -3.71 14.92
C LEU A 58 -26.17 -4.04 16.27
N ARG A 59 -25.88 -3.23 17.29
CA ARG A 59 -26.39 -3.40 18.66
C ARG A 59 -27.07 -2.13 19.11
N LYS A 60 -28.01 -2.25 20.08
CA LYS A 60 -28.71 -1.10 20.68
C LYS A 60 -27.79 -0.06 21.29
N ILE A 61 -26.64 -0.50 21.83
CA ILE A 61 -25.63 0.43 22.37
C ILE A 61 -25.08 1.36 21.29
N HIS A 62 -24.82 0.85 20.08
CA HIS A 62 -24.36 1.66 18.96
C HIS A 62 -25.44 2.66 18.53
N GLU A 63 -26.72 2.26 18.53
CA GLU A 63 -27.80 3.20 18.21
C GLU A 63 -27.86 4.36 19.21
N ALA A 64 -27.66 4.07 20.49
CA ALA A 64 -27.67 5.10 21.51
C ALA A 64 -26.42 6.02 21.42
N GLU A 65 -25.24 5.45 21.14
CA GLU A 65 -24.02 6.24 20.87
C GLU A 65 -24.18 7.19 19.67
N MET A 66 -24.71 6.68 18.56
CA MET A 66 -24.93 7.50 17.35
C MET A 66 -25.96 8.61 17.58
N GLU A 67 -26.96 8.36 18.45
CA GLU A 67 -27.94 9.37 18.84
C GLU A 67 -27.29 10.45 19.70
N LEU A 68 -26.47 10.07 20.69
CA LEU A 68 -25.71 11.03 21.48
C LEU A 68 -24.85 11.94 20.59
N LEU A 69 -24.07 11.34 19.68
CA LEU A 69 -23.22 12.06 18.72
C LEU A 69 -24.03 12.90 17.71
N MET A 70 -25.31 12.61 17.52
CA MET A 70 -26.21 13.43 16.69
C MET A 70 -26.64 14.67 17.41
N LEU A 71 -27.02 14.51 18.67
CA LEU A 71 -27.51 15.60 19.49
C LEU A 71 -26.42 16.64 19.74
N THR A 72 -25.14 16.27 19.74
CA THR A 72 -24.04 17.23 19.88
C THR A 72 -23.90 18.22 18.71
N GLY A 73 -24.45 17.90 17.53
CA GLY A 73 -24.34 18.74 16.33
C GLY A 73 -22.92 18.83 15.73
N LEU A 74 -21.95 18.07 16.24
CA LEU A 74 -20.56 18.12 15.79
C LEU A 74 -20.36 17.49 14.40
N PRO A 75 -19.38 17.96 13.61
CA PRO A 75 -19.00 17.31 12.34
C PRO A 75 -18.58 15.86 12.59
N ARG A 76 -19.10 14.93 11.79
CA ARG A 76 -18.97 13.50 12.07
C ARG A 76 -18.91 12.64 10.83
N LEU A 77 -17.91 11.77 10.78
CA LEU A 77 -17.66 10.80 9.71
C LEU A 77 -17.69 9.39 10.29
N ALA A 78 -18.44 8.49 9.67
CA ALA A 78 -18.41 7.08 10.02
C ALA A 78 -17.46 6.29 9.10
N ILE A 79 -16.63 5.43 9.70
CA ILE A 79 -15.74 4.51 8.99
C ILE A 79 -16.17 3.07 9.27
N LEU A 80 -16.45 2.34 8.20
CA LEU A 80 -16.68 0.90 8.20
C LEU A 80 -15.34 0.20 7.96
N ASN A 81 -14.79 -0.45 8.98
CA ASN A 81 -13.51 -1.16 8.94
C ASN A 81 -13.73 -2.67 9.12
N PRO A 82 -14.08 -3.40 8.04
CA PRO A 82 -14.31 -4.84 8.14
C PRO A 82 -13.02 -5.58 8.50
N THR A 83 -13.08 -6.37 9.57
CA THR A 83 -11.98 -7.28 9.96
C THR A 83 -12.11 -8.65 9.31
N ALA A 84 -13.32 -9.02 8.90
CA ALA A 84 -13.68 -10.25 8.20
C ALA A 84 -14.71 -9.94 7.10
N ASP A 85 -15.48 -10.93 6.66
CA ASP A 85 -16.54 -10.75 5.66
C ASP A 85 -17.58 -9.69 6.13
N PRO A 86 -17.81 -8.61 5.36
CA PRO A 86 -18.67 -7.49 5.75
C PRO A 86 -20.18 -7.79 5.63
N VAL A 87 -20.65 -8.89 6.22
CA VAL A 87 -22.04 -9.37 6.10
C VAL A 87 -23.08 -8.33 6.57
N HIS A 88 -22.71 -7.49 7.54
CA HIS A 88 -23.61 -6.48 8.13
C HIS A 88 -23.41 -5.07 7.55
N GLU A 89 -22.56 -4.88 6.53
CA GLU A 89 -22.21 -3.54 6.05
C GLU A 89 -23.42 -2.75 5.52
N SER A 90 -24.36 -3.43 4.85
CA SER A 90 -25.57 -2.79 4.33
C SER A 90 -26.46 -2.24 5.44
N GLU A 91 -26.65 -3.01 6.52
CA GLU A 91 -27.39 -2.61 7.72
C GLU A 91 -26.73 -1.40 8.39
N TRP A 92 -25.42 -1.46 8.57
CA TRP A 92 -24.63 -0.35 9.11
C TRP A 92 -24.73 0.91 8.25
N ARG A 93 -24.56 0.80 6.93
CA ARG A 93 -24.68 1.93 6.00
C ARG A 93 -26.04 2.60 6.07
N ALA A 94 -27.11 1.81 6.13
CA ALA A 94 -28.47 2.34 6.20
C ALA A 94 -28.70 3.18 7.48
N LYS A 95 -28.20 2.71 8.63
CA LYS A 95 -28.33 3.40 9.91
C LYS A 95 -27.42 4.61 10.03
N LEU A 96 -26.15 4.47 9.62
CA LEU A 96 -25.18 5.55 9.66
C LEU A 96 -25.53 6.66 8.67
N GLY A 97 -26.05 6.33 7.49
CA GLY A 97 -26.46 7.34 6.49
C GLY A 97 -27.56 8.29 6.97
N GLN A 98 -28.37 7.89 7.95
CA GLN A 98 -29.38 8.76 8.56
C GLN A 98 -28.79 9.71 9.62
N ARG A 99 -27.60 9.38 10.13
CA ARG A 99 -27.02 9.98 11.33
C ARG A 99 -25.57 10.40 11.14
N PHE A 100 -25.01 10.50 9.94
CA PHE A 100 -23.63 10.96 9.75
C PHE A 100 -23.55 11.76 8.47
N GLY A 101 -22.63 12.73 8.42
CA GLY A 101 -22.44 13.57 7.23
C GLY A 101 -21.87 12.78 6.05
N ALA A 102 -21.07 11.75 6.34
CA ALA A 102 -20.56 10.81 5.36
C ALA A 102 -20.28 9.44 6.00
N VAL A 103 -20.24 8.42 5.16
CA VAL A 103 -19.91 7.04 5.53
C VAL A 103 -18.92 6.48 4.52
N ALA A 104 -17.72 6.11 4.98
CA ALA A 104 -16.67 5.52 4.15
C ALA A 104 -16.37 4.08 4.60
N THR A 105 -16.05 3.20 3.64
CA THR A 105 -15.46 1.89 3.96
C THR A 105 -13.96 1.99 3.83
N PHE A 106 -13.24 1.56 4.87
CA PHE A 106 -11.79 1.57 4.93
C PHE A 106 -11.30 0.35 5.71
N ASN A 107 -10.81 -0.67 5.01
CA ASN A 107 -10.17 -1.82 5.64
C ASN A 107 -8.71 -1.49 5.97
N ALA A 108 -8.41 -1.28 7.24
CA ALA A 108 -7.07 -0.87 7.69
C ALA A 108 -5.97 -1.92 7.38
N HIS A 109 -6.32 -3.20 7.26
CA HIS A 109 -5.36 -4.29 6.99
C HIS A 109 -4.96 -4.37 5.51
N GLN A 110 -5.85 -3.97 4.60
CA GLN A 110 -5.63 -4.06 3.15
C GLN A 110 -5.48 -2.69 2.47
N ALA A 111 -5.61 -1.59 3.23
CA ALA A 111 -5.63 -0.24 2.71
C ALA A 111 -4.36 0.12 1.93
N ARG A 112 -4.57 0.41 0.65
CA ARG A 112 -3.55 0.94 -0.28
C ARG A 112 -3.49 2.47 -0.16
N ALA A 113 -2.49 3.08 -0.79
CA ALA A 113 -2.32 4.53 -0.79
C ALA A 113 -3.58 5.27 -1.29
N ARG A 114 -4.20 4.78 -2.38
CA ARG A 114 -5.45 5.35 -2.92
C ARG A 114 -6.60 5.35 -1.90
N ASP A 115 -6.70 4.32 -1.07
CA ASP A 115 -7.80 4.18 -0.11
C ASP A 115 -7.60 5.19 1.04
N ARG A 116 -6.33 5.46 1.41
CA ARG A 116 -5.98 6.51 2.38
C ARG A 116 -6.29 7.90 1.84
N VAL A 117 -5.92 8.18 0.59
CA VAL A 117 -6.26 9.46 -0.09
C VAL A 117 -7.77 9.65 -0.15
N ALA A 118 -8.53 8.61 -0.54
CA ALA A 118 -9.99 8.67 -0.59
C ALA A 118 -10.62 8.95 0.78
N LEU A 119 -10.09 8.35 1.85
CA LEU A 119 -10.56 8.61 3.21
C LEU A 119 -10.30 10.05 3.64
N VAL A 120 -9.09 10.57 3.43
CA VAL A 120 -8.72 11.94 3.80
C VAL A 120 -9.54 12.96 3.00
N ARG A 121 -9.74 12.72 1.70
CA ARG A 121 -10.63 13.56 0.87
C ARG A 121 -12.07 13.51 1.36
N THR A 122 -12.56 12.35 1.78
CA THR A 122 -13.90 12.25 2.39
C THR A 122 -13.99 13.10 3.67
N LEU A 123 -12.98 13.03 4.54
CA LEU A 123 -12.93 13.87 5.74
C LEU A 123 -12.92 15.37 5.42
N ALA A 124 -12.20 15.78 4.36
CA ALA A 124 -12.17 17.16 3.88
C ALA A 124 -13.55 17.67 3.43
N THR A 125 -14.46 16.78 3.01
CA THR A 125 -15.83 17.18 2.65
C THR A 125 -16.73 17.41 3.86
N VAL A 126 -16.48 16.72 4.98
CA VAL A 126 -17.30 16.77 6.20
C VAL A 126 -16.96 17.99 7.05
N VAL A 127 -15.69 18.41 7.08
CA VAL A 127 -15.21 19.47 7.98
C VAL A 127 -14.65 20.65 7.19
N ASP A 128 -15.46 21.68 6.99
CA ASP A 128 -15.07 22.84 6.18
C ASP A 128 -13.84 23.58 6.75
N LYS A 129 -13.76 23.71 8.08
CA LYS A 129 -12.64 24.33 8.81
C LYS A 129 -11.28 23.73 8.46
N TRP A 130 -11.23 22.44 8.09
CA TRP A 130 -10.00 21.71 7.81
C TRP A 130 -9.88 21.24 6.37
N ARG A 131 -10.82 21.65 5.50
CA ARG A 131 -10.87 21.25 4.10
C ARG A 131 -9.52 21.44 3.41
N ASP A 132 -8.96 22.65 3.45
CA ASP A 132 -7.72 22.97 2.74
C ASP A 132 -6.53 22.17 3.26
N LYS A 133 -6.40 22.04 4.58
CA LYS A 133 -5.31 21.26 5.22
C LYS A 133 -5.41 19.78 4.89
N LEU A 134 -6.62 19.21 4.94
CA LEU A 134 -6.85 17.81 4.62
C LEU A 134 -6.66 17.53 3.13
N SER A 135 -7.10 18.43 2.26
CA SER A 135 -6.84 18.34 0.82
C SER A 135 -5.34 18.38 0.52
N GLN A 136 -4.60 19.30 1.16
CA GLN A 136 -3.14 19.34 1.02
C GLN A 136 -2.49 18.01 1.45
N ILE A 137 -2.90 17.44 2.59
CA ILE A 137 -2.38 16.14 3.05
C ILE A 137 -2.71 15.03 2.04
N ALA A 138 -3.93 15.03 1.49
CA ALA A 138 -4.33 14.04 0.48
C ALA A 138 -3.44 14.13 -0.77
N ASP A 139 -3.14 15.34 -1.24
CA ASP A 139 -2.30 15.58 -2.41
C ASP A 139 -0.83 15.24 -2.12
N GLU A 140 -0.33 15.50 -0.92
CA GLU A 140 1.01 15.08 -0.48
C GLU A 140 1.14 13.55 -0.46
N ILE A 141 0.14 12.82 0.04
CA ILE A 141 0.12 11.35 0.03
C ILE A 141 0.12 10.81 -1.41
N GLU A 142 -0.68 11.41 -2.30
CA GLU A 142 -0.77 11.02 -3.71
C GLU A 142 0.54 11.28 -4.47
N ASN A 143 1.17 12.42 -4.22
CA ASN A 143 2.46 12.78 -4.80
C ASN A 143 3.59 11.90 -4.28
N ASP A 144 3.65 11.63 -2.97
CA ASP A 144 4.64 10.74 -2.37
C ASP A 144 4.51 9.31 -2.94
N TRP A 145 3.29 8.81 -3.09
CA TRP A 145 3.06 7.51 -3.71
C TRP A 145 3.54 7.48 -5.17
N SER A 146 3.18 8.48 -5.96
CA SER A 146 3.57 8.59 -7.38
C SER A 146 5.09 8.68 -7.52
N HIS A 147 5.74 9.46 -6.66
CA HIS A 147 7.19 9.56 -6.59
C HIS A 147 7.84 8.20 -6.30
N ARG A 148 7.36 7.47 -5.29
CA ARG A 148 7.88 6.13 -4.95
C ARG A 148 7.71 5.14 -6.10
N VAL A 149 6.57 5.15 -6.80
CA VAL A 149 6.36 4.29 -7.98
C VAL A 149 7.34 4.64 -9.09
N ASN A 150 7.52 5.93 -9.38
CA ASN A 150 8.43 6.38 -10.42
C ASN A 150 9.90 6.04 -10.10
N GLU A 151 10.36 6.30 -8.87
CA GLU A 151 11.71 5.96 -8.43
C GLU A 151 11.96 4.45 -8.43
N SER A 152 10.94 3.65 -8.11
CA SER A 152 11.00 2.19 -8.23
C SER A 152 11.21 1.77 -9.68
N ALA A 153 10.41 2.31 -10.60
CA ALA A 153 10.53 2.02 -12.03
C ALA A 153 11.90 2.44 -12.56
N HIS A 154 12.40 3.62 -12.17
CA HIS A 154 13.73 4.09 -12.56
C HIS A 154 14.84 3.17 -12.06
N SER A 155 14.75 2.73 -10.80
CA SER A 155 15.71 1.80 -10.19
C SER A 155 15.72 0.43 -10.88
N ILE A 156 14.53 -0.08 -11.23
CA ILE A 156 14.37 -1.32 -12.00
C ILE A 156 15.00 -1.18 -13.38
N VAL A 157 14.64 -0.14 -14.15
CA VAL A 157 15.17 0.09 -15.50
C VAL A 157 16.70 0.23 -15.48
N LYS A 158 17.23 0.92 -14.46
CA LYS A 158 18.68 1.06 -14.26
C LYS A 158 19.35 -0.29 -13.98
N LEU A 159 18.72 -1.19 -13.22
CA LEU A 159 19.22 -2.55 -13.05
C LEU A 159 19.20 -3.31 -14.38
N LEU A 160 18.06 -3.31 -15.09
CA LEU A 160 17.90 -3.99 -16.38
C LEU A 160 18.97 -3.56 -17.39
N SER A 161 19.16 -2.25 -17.55
CA SER A 161 20.18 -1.68 -18.44
C SER A 161 21.60 -2.14 -18.07
N LYS A 162 21.95 -2.10 -16.78
CA LYS A 162 23.27 -2.54 -16.28
C LYS A 162 23.48 -4.05 -16.33
N SER A 163 22.41 -4.83 -16.33
CA SER A 163 22.47 -6.29 -16.39
C SER A 163 22.58 -6.78 -17.82
N ILE A 164 21.81 -6.20 -18.75
CA ILE A 164 21.90 -6.51 -20.20
C ILE A 164 23.29 -6.19 -20.75
N GLY A 165 23.89 -5.08 -20.32
CA GLY A 165 25.25 -4.70 -20.72
C GLY A 165 26.37 -5.35 -19.88
N HIS A 166 26.06 -6.21 -18.90
CA HIS A 166 27.09 -6.80 -18.05
C HIS A 166 27.86 -7.85 -18.84
N THR A 167 29.19 -7.74 -18.87
CA THR A 167 30.06 -8.72 -19.51
C THR A 167 31.28 -8.97 -18.62
N ARG A 168 31.73 -10.22 -18.57
CA ARG A 168 32.95 -10.62 -17.87
C ARG A 168 33.91 -11.23 -18.87
N THR A 169 35.13 -10.70 -18.92
CA THR A 169 36.22 -11.19 -19.77
C THR A 169 37.25 -11.89 -18.88
N VAL A 170 37.72 -13.05 -19.32
CA VAL A 170 38.80 -13.81 -18.66
C VAL A 170 39.91 -14.06 -19.68
N ALA A 171 41.14 -13.75 -19.30
CA ALA A 171 42.31 -14.06 -20.11
C ALA A 171 42.61 -15.57 -20.03
N VAL A 172 42.93 -16.18 -21.17
CA VAL A 172 43.23 -17.61 -21.29
C VAL A 172 44.62 -17.77 -21.85
N ALA A 173 45.50 -18.52 -21.18
CA ALA A 173 46.85 -18.77 -21.68
C ALA A 173 46.83 -19.82 -22.83
N PRO A 174 47.78 -19.76 -23.78
CA PRO A 174 47.89 -20.78 -24.84
C PRO A 174 48.11 -22.17 -24.24
N GLY A 175 47.23 -23.13 -24.55
CA GLY A 175 47.30 -24.51 -24.06
C GLY A 175 46.61 -24.79 -22.72
N GLU A 176 46.00 -23.78 -22.10
CA GLU A 176 45.25 -23.93 -20.85
C GLU A 176 43.83 -24.48 -21.11
N ASN A 177 43.35 -25.31 -20.18
CA ASN A 177 41.99 -25.86 -20.22
C ASN A 177 40.97 -24.73 -19.98
N ARG A 178 40.05 -24.52 -20.93
CA ARG A 178 39.14 -23.37 -20.97
C ARG A 178 37.91 -23.57 -20.09
N GLU A 179 37.47 -24.81 -19.97
CA GLU A 179 36.27 -25.23 -19.24
C GLU A 179 36.24 -24.73 -17.78
N PRO A 180 37.29 -24.92 -16.94
CA PRO A 180 37.27 -24.44 -15.56
C PRO A 180 37.28 -22.91 -15.47
N LEU A 181 37.94 -22.22 -16.41
CA LEU A 181 37.98 -20.76 -16.47
C LEU A 181 36.60 -20.18 -16.82
N ILE A 182 35.89 -20.81 -17.76
CA ILE A 182 34.52 -20.43 -18.15
C ILE A 182 33.56 -20.64 -16.99
N GLU A 183 33.62 -21.77 -16.28
CA GLU A 183 32.75 -22.02 -15.13
C GLU A 183 33.02 -21.04 -13.97
N ALA A 184 34.29 -20.72 -13.70
CA ALA A 184 34.64 -19.68 -12.74
C ALA A 184 34.12 -18.29 -13.17
N ALA A 185 34.20 -17.96 -14.46
CA ALA A 185 33.68 -16.71 -15.03
C ALA A 185 32.16 -16.62 -14.91
N LYS A 186 31.45 -17.72 -15.22
CA LYS A 186 30.00 -17.82 -15.03
C LYS A 186 29.63 -17.60 -13.58
N LYS A 187 30.25 -18.32 -12.64
CA LYS A 187 29.94 -18.16 -11.20
C LYS A 187 30.11 -16.72 -10.73
N LYS A 188 31.19 -16.05 -11.14
CA LYS A 188 31.41 -14.63 -10.83
C LYS A 188 30.37 -13.72 -11.48
N PHE A 189 30.03 -13.95 -12.74
CA PHE A 189 28.97 -13.20 -13.43
C PHE A 189 27.63 -13.28 -12.70
N HIS A 190 27.23 -14.49 -12.29
CA HIS A 190 25.99 -14.72 -11.53
C HIS A 190 26.03 -13.98 -10.19
N SER A 191 27.15 -14.07 -9.47
CA SER A 191 27.34 -13.37 -8.20
C SER A 191 27.24 -11.84 -8.34
N ASP A 192 27.73 -11.27 -9.44
CA ASP A 192 27.60 -9.82 -9.68
C ASP A 192 26.15 -9.39 -9.91
N LEU A 193 25.36 -10.19 -10.64
CA LEU A 193 23.96 -9.90 -10.89
C LEU A 193 23.13 -10.01 -9.61
N GLN A 194 23.38 -11.06 -8.81
CA GLN A 194 22.77 -11.24 -7.49
C GLN A 194 23.05 -10.04 -6.58
N GLU A 195 24.28 -9.52 -6.56
CA GLU A 195 24.60 -8.36 -5.74
C GLU A 195 23.88 -7.08 -6.22
N LYS A 196 23.82 -6.86 -7.53
CA LYS A 196 23.06 -5.73 -8.09
C LYS A 196 21.57 -5.81 -7.76
N GLU A 197 21.00 -7.01 -7.76
CA GLU A 197 19.60 -7.25 -7.39
C GLU A 197 19.36 -7.05 -5.89
N ARG A 198 20.27 -7.52 -5.04
CA ARG A 198 20.21 -7.29 -3.58
C ARG A 198 20.19 -5.80 -3.25
N LEU A 199 21.01 -5.00 -3.94
CA LEU A 199 21.02 -3.54 -3.80
C LEU A 199 19.72 -2.90 -4.27
N LEU A 200 19.13 -3.38 -5.37
CA LEU A 200 17.81 -2.92 -5.82
C LEU A 200 16.75 -3.21 -4.75
N HIS A 201 16.71 -4.43 -4.23
CA HIS A 201 15.74 -4.82 -3.20
C HIS A 201 15.88 -3.96 -1.93
N SER A 202 17.10 -3.71 -1.45
CA SER A 202 17.33 -2.81 -0.32
C SER A 202 16.85 -1.38 -0.63
N THR A 203 17.11 -0.88 -1.83
CA THR A 203 16.65 0.45 -2.27
C THR A 203 15.12 0.53 -2.31
N LEU A 204 14.45 -0.50 -2.81
CA LEU A 204 12.98 -0.54 -2.84
C LEU A 204 12.41 -0.65 -1.41
N GLN A 205 13.02 -1.45 -0.53
CA GLN A 205 12.60 -1.57 0.86
C GLN A 205 12.70 -0.24 1.60
N SER A 206 13.78 0.51 1.42
CA SER A 206 13.93 1.84 2.02
C SER A 206 12.93 2.85 1.44
N LEU A 207 12.73 2.83 0.12
CA LEU A 207 11.77 3.68 -0.59
C LEU A 207 10.32 3.46 -0.13
N PHE A 208 9.95 2.24 0.26
CA PHE A 208 8.63 1.93 0.82
C PHE A 208 8.60 1.89 2.37
N LEU A 209 9.66 2.35 3.03
CA LEU A 209 9.78 2.39 4.50
C LEU A 209 9.60 1.02 5.19
N HIS A 210 9.84 -0.08 4.47
CA HIS A 210 9.75 -1.44 5.03
C HIS A 210 10.84 -1.73 6.06
N GLU A 211 11.92 -0.94 6.06
CA GLU A 211 12.96 -0.96 7.11
C GLU A 211 12.38 -0.66 8.49
N LYS A 212 11.39 0.25 8.59
CA LYS A 212 10.74 0.60 9.86
C LYS A 212 9.77 -0.46 10.36
N VAL A 213 9.39 -1.42 9.51
CA VAL A 213 8.41 -2.48 9.82
C VAL A 213 9.12 -3.81 10.17
N GLY A 214 10.46 -3.84 10.18
CA GLY A 214 11.22 -5.06 10.50
C GLY A 214 11.07 -6.17 9.45
N LEU A 215 10.54 -5.87 8.26
CA LEU A 215 10.42 -6.84 7.16
C LEU A 215 11.76 -7.15 6.50
N ALA A 216 12.76 -6.28 6.65
CA ALA A 216 14.08 -6.45 6.07
C ALA A 216 14.79 -7.73 6.56
N GLU A 217 14.44 -8.21 7.76
CA GLU A 217 15.08 -9.39 8.39
C GLU A 217 14.32 -10.71 8.14
N LYS A 218 13.03 -10.64 7.77
CA LYS A 218 12.15 -11.82 7.60
C LYS A 218 11.99 -12.31 6.17
N VAL A 219 12.29 -11.48 5.18
CA VAL A 219 12.39 -11.96 3.80
C VAL A 219 13.79 -12.50 3.63
N GLU A 220 13.99 -13.72 4.12
CA GLU A 220 15.15 -14.52 3.72
C GLU A 220 15.06 -14.62 2.19
N LEU A 221 15.97 -13.93 1.50
CA LEU A 221 16.07 -13.87 0.05
C LEU A 221 16.55 -15.21 -0.52
N THR A 222 16.04 -16.32 0.00
CA THR A 222 16.38 -17.71 -0.35
C THR A 222 16.20 -17.95 -1.85
N TYR A 223 15.33 -17.18 -2.50
CA TYR A 223 15.11 -17.16 -3.96
C TYR A 223 16.23 -16.50 -4.78
N LEU A 224 17.02 -15.57 -4.21
CA LEU A 224 18.13 -14.92 -4.93
C LEU A 224 19.28 -15.89 -5.20
N SER A 225 19.42 -16.91 -4.35
CA SER A 225 20.41 -17.99 -4.51
C SER A 225 20.27 -18.71 -5.85
N ASP A 226 19.09 -18.67 -6.45
CA ASP A 226 18.72 -19.54 -7.55
C ASP A 226 17.86 -18.86 -8.64
N LEU A 227 18.27 -17.66 -9.06
CA LEU A 227 17.68 -16.92 -10.18
C LEU A 227 17.70 -17.67 -11.53
N PHE A 228 18.43 -18.78 -11.59
CA PHE A 228 18.73 -19.51 -12.82
C PHE A 228 18.33 -20.99 -12.77
N SER A 229 17.74 -21.50 -11.68
CA SER A 229 17.12 -22.83 -11.73
C SER A 229 15.74 -22.80 -12.36
N SER A 230 15.40 -23.92 -12.97
CA SER A 230 14.06 -24.23 -13.47
C SER A 230 12.99 -24.29 -12.37
N GLU A 231 13.37 -24.47 -11.10
CA GLU A 231 12.43 -24.62 -9.98
C GLU A 231 11.87 -23.25 -9.53
N THR A 232 12.69 -22.19 -9.58
CA THR A 232 12.28 -20.82 -9.26
C THR A 232 11.14 -20.31 -10.17
N TRP A 233 11.10 -20.74 -11.43
CA TRP A 233 10.07 -20.36 -12.39
C TRP A 233 8.69 -20.97 -12.11
N GLN A 234 8.63 -22.14 -11.45
CA GLN A 234 7.36 -22.77 -11.08
C GLN A 234 6.70 -22.07 -9.88
N VAL A 235 7.51 -21.53 -8.95
CA VAL A 235 7.01 -20.78 -7.78
C VAL A 235 6.40 -19.44 -8.19
N PHE A 236 6.89 -18.82 -9.27
CA PHE A 236 6.36 -17.56 -9.78
C PHE A 236 5.12 -17.71 -10.68
N GLY A 237 4.68 -18.93 -11.00
CA GLY A 237 3.42 -19.18 -11.73
C GLY A 237 3.34 -18.60 -13.15
N LEU A 238 4.45 -18.06 -13.67
CA LEU A 238 4.53 -17.43 -14.97
C LEU A 238 5.32 -18.33 -15.92
N PRO A 239 4.69 -18.95 -16.93
CA PRO A 239 5.44 -19.64 -17.94
C PRO A 239 6.23 -18.60 -18.75
N TRP A 240 7.49 -18.90 -19.08
CA TRP A 240 8.42 -17.99 -19.76
C TRP A 240 7.87 -17.32 -21.04
N TRP A 241 6.88 -17.91 -21.70
CA TRP A 241 6.19 -17.33 -22.86
C TRP A 241 5.26 -16.15 -22.51
N ALA A 242 4.76 -16.06 -21.28
CA ALA A 242 3.91 -14.96 -20.82
C ALA A 242 4.67 -13.63 -20.68
N LEU A 243 5.99 -13.68 -20.50
CA LEU A 243 6.84 -12.48 -20.51
C LEU A 243 7.08 -11.93 -21.92
N LEU A 244 7.05 -12.80 -22.95
CA LEU A 244 7.19 -12.39 -24.35
C LEU A 244 5.90 -11.78 -24.92
N SER A 245 4.73 -12.18 -24.43
CA SER A 245 3.45 -11.62 -24.89
C SER A 245 3.14 -10.23 -24.33
N GLY A 246 3.71 -9.87 -23.17
CA GLY A 246 3.43 -8.61 -22.46
C GLY A 246 4.34 -7.43 -22.81
N GLY A 247 5.43 -7.64 -23.54
CA GLY A 247 6.31 -6.54 -23.92
C GLY A 247 7.70 -7.02 -24.28
N VAL A 248 7.91 -7.34 -25.56
CA VAL A 248 9.20 -7.29 -26.24
C VAL A 248 8.90 -7.49 -27.74
N SER A 249 8.63 -6.39 -28.44
CA SER A 249 8.94 -6.31 -29.86
C SER A 249 10.45 -6.06 -29.98
N VAL A 250 11.27 -7.07 -29.66
CA VAL A 250 12.69 -7.09 -30.00
C VAL A 250 12.80 -7.79 -31.33
N GLY A 251 13.27 -7.03 -32.33
CA GLY A 251 13.18 -7.32 -33.74
C GLY A 251 13.62 -8.73 -34.13
N ALA A 252 12.65 -9.53 -34.54
CA ALA A 252 12.83 -10.44 -35.65
C ALA A 252 12.32 -9.72 -36.90
N MET A 253 13.22 -9.11 -37.68
CA MET A 253 12.92 -8.85 -39.09
C MET A 253 12.91 -10.20 -39.82
N VAL A 254 11.80 -10.93 -39.70
CA VAL A 254 11.36 -11.88 -40.73
C VAL A 254 9.85 -11.74 -40.84
N GLY A 255 9.42 -10.92 -41.80
CA GLY A 255 8.15 -11.02 -42.53
C GLY A 255 6.84 -11.01 -41.73
N GLY A 256 6.06 -9.93 -41.89
CA GLY A 256 4.60 -10.02 -41.77
C GLY A 256 3.98 -9.04 -40.77
N THR A 257 3.24 -8.10 -41.33
CA THR A 257 2.34 -7.11 -40.70
C THR A 257 1.61 -7.62 -39.46
N THR A 258 1.75 -6.93 -38.32
CA THR A 258 0.64 -6.37 -37.50
C THR A 258 1.23 -5.58 -36.34
N GLY A 259 1.11 -4.25 -36.39
CA GLY A 259 1.51 -3.38 -35.29
C GLY A 259 0.55 -3.50 -34.10
N ALA A 260 1.05 -3.85 -32.92
CA ALA A 260 0.29 -3.76 -31.69
C ALA A 260 0.52 -2.39 -31.05
N LYS A 261 -0.52 -1.55 -31.12
CA LYS A 261 -0.59 -0.24 -30.47
C LYS A 261 -0.57 -0.45 -28.96
N ILE A 262 0.41 0.10 -28.27
CA ILE A 262 0.40 0.22 -26.81
C ILE A 262 -0.51 1.40 -26.47
N GLY A 263 -1.75 1.10 -26.12
CA GLY A 263 -2.74 2.07 -25.65
C GLY A 263 -2.43 2.47 -24.21
N ALA A 264 -2.28 3.77 -23.98
CA ALA A 264 -2.35 4.39 -22.66
C ALA A 264 -3.71 4.08 -22.01
N GLY A 265 -3.71 3.70 -20.73
CA GLY A 265 -4.94 3.67 -19.91
C GLY A 265 -5.44 2.32 -19.40
N GLY A 266 -4.60 1.28 -19.33
CA GLY A 266 -4.94 0.03 -18.65
C GLY A 266 -4.19 -0.10 -17.34
N GLU A 267 -4.88 -0.04 -16.21
CA GLU A 267 -4.35 -0.40 -14.89
C GLU A 267 -3.87 -1.86 -14.94
N VAL A 268 -2.56 -2.07 -15.11
CA VAL A 268 -1.96 -3.36 -14.83
C VAL A 268 -1.98 -3.50 -13.32
N ALA A 269 -3.01 -4.16 -12.80
CA ALA A 269 -3.08 -4.61 -11.43
C ALA A 269 -1.98 -5.65 -11.22
N MET A 270 -0.76 -5.17 -10.99
CA MET A 270 0.36 -5.98 -10.53
C MET A 270 -0.03 -6.52 -9.15
N PRO A 271 -0.13 -7.85 -8.94
CA PRO A 271 -0.22 -8.41 -7.62
C PRO A 271 0.98 -7.91 -6.82
N SER A 272 0.72 -7.36 -5.63
CA SER A 272 1.75 -6.95 -4.68
C SER A 272 2.70 -8.11 -4.42
N GLY A 273 3.96 -7.99 -4.87
CA GLY A 273 5.02 -8.91 -4.47
C GLY A 273 5.59 -9.84 -5.55
N ILE A 274 5.46 -9.54 -6.85
CA ILE A 274 6.26 -10.25 -7.86
C ILE A 274 7.68 -9.65 -7.87
N PRO A 275 8.74 -10.35 -7.42
CA PRO A 275 10.10 -9.95 -7.72
C PRO A 275 10.33 -10.08 -9.23
N LEU A 276 10.82 -9.01 -9.85
CA LEU A 276 11.26 -9.03 -11.24
C LEU A 276 12.54 -9.85 -11.34
N THR A 277 12.41 -11.17 -11.47
CA THR A 277 13.55 -12.05 -11.73
C THR A 277 13.98 -11.90 -13.19
N LEU A 278 15.16 -11.31 -13.38
CA LEU A 278 15.71 -11.03 -14.70
C LEU A 278 16.39 -12.29 -15.27
N GLY A 279 15.72 -13.01 -16.16
CA GLY A 279 16.35 -14.05 -16.96
C GLY A 279 17.31 -13.44 -18.00
N ALA A 280 18.61 -13.45 -17.72
CA ALA A 280 19.62 -13.00 -18.68
C ALA A 280 19.87 -14.09 -19.74
N LEU A 281 19.58 -13.78 -21.01
CA LEU A 281 20.01 -14.58 -22.16
C LEU A 281 21.54 -14.59 -22.23
N THR A 282 22.17 -15.74 -22.01
CA THR A 282 23.63 -15.89 -22.11
C THR A 282 24.04 -16.11 -23.57
N GLY A 283 24.61 -15.07 -24.19
CA GLY A 283 25.28 -15.18 -25.48
C GLY A 283 26.79 -15.33 -25.29
N VAL A 284 27.36 -16.48 -25.68
CA VAL A 284 28.82 -16.66 -25.72
C VAL A 284 29.34 -16.19 -27.08
N VAL A 285 30.12 -15.10 -27.10
CA VAL A 285 30.84 -14.65 -28.30
C VAL A 285 32.32 -14.95 -28.12
N VAL A 286 32.85 -15.89 -28.90
CA VAL A 286 34.29 -16.22 -28.94
C VAL A 286 34.92 -15.40 -30.06
N GLY A 287 35.70 -14.37 -29.71
CA GLY A 287 36.48 -13.58 -30.66
C GLY A 287 37.96 -13.87 -30.53
N GLY A 288 38.61 -14.35 -31.60
CA GLY A 288 40.06 -14.49 -31.67
C GLY A 288 40.67 -13.30 -32.41
N VAL A 289 41.49 -12.49 -31.73
CA VAL A 289 42.36 -11.52 -32.39
C VAL A 289 43.67 -12.22 -32.71
N GLY A 290 43.82 -12.68 -33.95
CA GLY A 290 45.11 -13.08 -34.50
C GLY A 290 45.89 -11.84 -34.88
N GLY A 291 46.85 -11.43 -34.06
CA GLY A 291 47.91 -10.50 -34.46
C GLY A 291 49.00 -11.27 -35.21
N GLY A 292 49.31 -10.79 -36.42
CA GLY A 292 50.50 -11.23 -37.19
C GLY A 292 51.79 -10.67 -36.63
#